data_AF-A0A8B7E005-F1
#
_entry.id   AF-A0A8B7E005-F1
#
_cell.length_a   1.000
_cell.length_b   1.000
_cell.length_c   1.000
_cell.angle_alpha   90.00
_cell.angle_beta   90.00
_cell.angle_gamma   90.00
#
_symmetry.space_group_name_H-M   'P 1'
#
loop_
_entity.id
_entity.type
_entity.pdbx_description
1 polymer ?
#
loop_
_entity_poly.entity_id
_entity_poly.type
_entity_poly.pdbx_seq_one_letter_code
_entity_poly.pdbx_strand_id
1 'polypeptide(L)'
;SSRPGFSNCSMEVFKNKEYPCLSDLPSQSLTKVCGNGILEKDEQCDCGTLEMCKRNGDDCCVPNNCVLKARAQCNYKKNPECCLPSCLFKSQGTVCREANGECDLPEYCEGDKATV
;
A
#
# COMPACT_ATOMS: atom_id res chain seq x y z
N SER A 1 -34.09 3.19 -4.47
CA SER A 1 -32.93 3.92 -3.95
C SER A 1 -32.08 3.00 -3.08
N SER A 2 -31.15 2.24 -3.66
CA SER A 2 -30.20 1.45 -2.88
C SER A 2 -28.95 2.29 -2.64
N ARG A 3 -28.62 2.55 -1.38
CA ARG A 3 -27.32 3.12 -1.03
C ARG A 3 -26.26 2.06 -1.31
N PRO A 4 -25.27 2.29 -2.19
CA PRO A 4 -24.13 1.40 -2.31
C PRO A 4 -23.35 1.42 -0.98
N GLY A 5 -23.04 0.24 -0.43
CA GLY A 5 -22.25 0.10 0.79
C GLY A 5 -22.65 -1.08 1.67
N PHE A 6 -21.74 -1.50 2.55
CA PHE A 6 -22.02 -2.51 3.57
C PHE A 6 -22.87 -1.93 4.70
N SER A 7 -23.78 -2.73 5.25
CA SER A 7 -24.44 -2.42 6.52
C SER A 7 -23.45 -2.53 7.69
N ASN A 8 -23.76 -1.91 8.82
CA ASN A 8 -22.95 -2.06 10.05
C ASN A 8 -22.85 -3.54 10.47
N CYS A 9 -23.95 -4.30 10.39
CA CYS A 9 -23.96 -5.72 10.73
C CYS A 9 -23.03 -6.53 9.82
N SER A 10 -23.02 -6.24 8.51
CA SER A 10 -22.12 -6.90 7.55
C SER A 10 -20.64 -6.60 7.85
N MET A 11 -20.34 -5.37 8.26
CA MET A 11 -18.97 -4.95 8.58
C MET A 11 -18.43 -5.61 9.84
N GLU A 12 -19.28 -5.82 10.86
CA GLU A 12 -18.87 -6.54 12.09
C GLU A 12 -18.53 -8.00 11.81
N VAL A 13 -19.32 -8.68 10.97
CA VAL A 13 -19.03 -10.07 10.57
C VAL A 13 -17.70 -10.16 9.84
N PHE A 14 -17.40 -9.20 8.96
CA PHE A 14 -16.15 -9.19 8.19
C PHE A 14 -14.91 -8.93 9.07
N LYS A 15 -15.01 -8.03 10.06
CA LYS A 15 -13.90 -7.71 10.97
C LYS A 15 -13.51 -8.85 11.90
N ASN A 16 -14.48 -9.68 12.30
CA ASN A 16 -14.29 -10.75 13.29
C ASN A 16 -13.88 -12.10 12.67
N LYS A 17 -13.61 -12.13 11.37
CA LYS A 17 -13.22 -13.32 10.63
C LYS A 17 -11.84 -13.10 10.02
N GLU A 18 -10.89 -13.92 10.42
CA GLU A 18 -9.64 -14.05 9.69
C GLU A 18 -9.86 -14.97 8.48
N TYR A 19 -9.43 -14.50 7.31
CA TYR A 19 -9.42 -15.27 6.08
C TYR A 19 -7.98 -15.39 5.63
N PRO A 20 -7.22 -16.41 6.10
CA PRO A 20 -5.78 -16.50 5.83
C PRO A 20 -5.44 -16.41 4.34
N CYS A 21 -6.28 -16.99 3.47
CA CYS A 21 -6.12 -16.96 2.02
C CYS A 21 -6.33 -15.59 1.35
N LEU A 22 -6.79 -14.57 2.08
CA LEU A 22 -6.92 -13.20 1.57
C LEU A 22 -5.72 -12.31 1.94
N SER A 23 -4.71 -12.86 2.61
CA SER A 23 -3.50 -12.13 3.00
C SER A 23 -2.47 -12.06 1.88
N ASP A 24 -2.52 -13.00 0.95
CA ASP A 24 -1.63 -13.04 -0.21
C ASP A 24 -2.19 -12.13 -1.31
N LEU A 25 -1.46 -11.06 -1.63
CA LEU A 25 -1.80 -10.20 -2.76
C LEU A 25 -1.50 -10.94 -4.08
N PRO A 26 -2.44 -10.96 -5.04
CA PRO A 26 -2.19 -11.58 -6.34
C PRO A 26 -1.05 -10.85 -7.05
N SER A 27 -0.12 -11.60 -7.63
CA SER A 27 1.08 -11.06 -8.29
C SER A 27 0.76 -10.30 -9.59
N GLN A 28 -0.45 -10.46 -10.13
CA GLN A 28 -0.90 -9.83 -11.37
C GLN A 28 -2.38 -9.47 -11.27
N SER A 29 -2.69 -8.20 -11.49
CA SER A 29 -4.05 -7.74 -11.73
C SER A 29 -4.52 -8.23 -13.11
N LEU A 30 -5.73 -8.80 -13.16
CA LEU A 30 -6.35 -9.26 -14.42
C LEU A 30 -6.71 -8.10 -15.35
N THR A 31 -6.80 -6.87 -14.83
CA THR A 31 -7.18 -5.68 -15.59
C THR A 31 -6.36 -4.49 -15.11
N LYS A 32 -5.56 -3.91 -16.02
CA LYS A 32 -4.70 -2.77 -15.72
C LYS A 32 -5.49 -1.47 -15.65
N VAL A 33 -5.68 -0.90 -14.46
CA VAL A 33 -6.55 0.26 -14.25
C VAL A 33 -5.96 1.19 -13.18
N CYS A 34 -5.37 2.29 -13.62
CA CYS A 34 -4.94 3.35 -12.73
C CYS A 34 -6.10 4.00 -11.96
N GLY A 35 -5.93 4.10 -10.65
CA GLY A 35 -6.87 4.70 -9.71
C GLY A 35 -7.78 3.69 -9.02
N ASN A 36 -7.49 2.39 -9.15
CA ASN A 36 -8.19 1.33 -8.44
C ASN A 36 -7.56 0.98 -7.08
N GLY A 37 -6.38 1.54 -6.77
CA GLY A 37 -5.63 1.36 -5.51
C GLY A 37 -4.73 0.12 -5.48
N ILE A 38 -4.60 -0.60 -6.60
CA ILE A 38 -3.75 -1.78 -6.77
C ILE A 38 -2.51 -1.34 -7.53
N LEU A 39 -1.32 -1.61 -6.99
CA LEU A 39 -0.08 -1.30 -7.71
C LEU A 39 0.14 -2.36 -8.78
N GLU A 40 0.11 -1.94 -10.04
CA GLU A 40 0.34 -2.82 -11.18
C GLU A 40 1.75 -2.62 -11.74
N LYS A 41 2.25 -3.57 -12.53
CA LYS A 41 3.64 -3.53 -13.02
C LYS A 41 3.99 -2.28 -13.84
N ASP A 42 3.00 -1.65 -14.46
CA ASP A 42 3.20 -0.46 -15.30
C ASP A 42 3.03 0.85 -14.51
N GLU A 43 2.78 0.75 -13.20
CA GLU A 43 2.51 1.88 -12.32
C GLU A 43 3.63 2.03 -11.28
N GLN A 44 3.93 3.27 -10.89
CA GLN A 44 4.89 3.54 -9.81
C GLN A 44 4.18 3.69 -8.46
N CYS A 45 2.88 3.99 -8.48
CA CYS A 45 2.03 4.13 -7.32
C CYS A 45 0.56 4.08 -7.74
N ASP A 46 -0.32 3.62 -6.85
CA ASP A 46 -1.77 3.83 -7.00
C ASP A 46 -2.39 4.12 -5.63
N CYS A 47 -2.87 5.35 -5.45
CA CYS A 47 -3.55 5.82 -4.23
C CYS A 47 -5.08 5.82 -4.36
N GLY A 48 -5.61 5.32 -5.48
CA GLY A 48 -7.02 5.35 -5.86
C GLY A 48 -7.39 6.60 -6.67
N THR A 49 -8.69 6.91 -6.68
CA THR A 49 -9.21 8.15 -7.26
C THR A 49 -8.67 9.40 -6.55
N LEU A 50 -8.77 10.58 -7.18
CA LEU A 50 -8.38 11.86 -6.57
C LEU A 50 -8.95 12.07 -5.16
N GLU A 51 -10.21 11.70 -4.93
CA GLU A 51 -10.82 11.82 -3.61
C GLU A 51 -10.26 10.81 -2.59
N MET A 52 -9.95 9.59 -3.04
CA MET A 52 -9.33 8.57 -2.21
C MET A 52 -7.92 8.98 -1.80
N CYS A 53 -7.10 9.49 -2.73
CA CYS A 53 -5.76 10.00 -2.46
C CYS A 53 -5.78 11.18 -1.46
N LYS A 54 -6.76 12.08 -1.58
CA LYS A 54 -6.94 13.16 -0.60
C LYS A 54 -7.36 12.63 0.77
N ARG A 55 -8.27 11.65 0.81
CA ARG A 55 -8.81 11.07 2.05
C ARG A 55 -7.77 10.23 2.79
N ASN A 56 -6.97 9.45 2.08
CA ASN A 56 -5.94 8.59 2.67
C ASN A 56 -4.65 9.36 2.97
N GLY A 57 -4.50 10.59 2.47
CA GLY A 57 -3.36 11.47 2.72
C GLY A 57 -2.10 11.05 1.98
N ASP A 58 -2.21 10.34 0.85
CA ASP A 58 -1.07 10.03 0.00
C ASP A 58 -0.66 11.26 -0.82
N ASP A 59 0.39 11.94 -0.35
CA ASP A 59 0.99 13.07 -1.06
C ASP A 59 2.17 12.66 -1.96
N CYS A 60 2.46 11.36 -2.08
CA CYS A 60 3.58 10.81 -2.83
C CYS A 60 3.20 10.46 -4.27
N CYS A 61 1.95 10.12 -4.49
CA CYS A 61 1.43 9.71 -5.80
C CYS A 61 0.70 10.85 -6.53
N VAL A 62 0.82 10.90 -7.86
CA VAL A 62 -0.02 11.75 -8.72
C VAL A 62 -1.32 11.00 -9.04
N PRO A 63 -2.48 11.48 -8.54
CA PRO A 63 -3.75 10.80 -8.77
C PRO A 63 -4.08 10.70 -10.27
N ASN A 64 -4.71 9.60 -10.68
CA ASN A 64 -5.12 9.28 -12.06
C ASN A 64 -3.98 9.12 -13.09
N ASN A 65 -2.72 9.35 -12.72
CA ASN A 65 -1.55 9.12 -13.59
C ASN A 65 -0.65 7.99 -13.06
N CYS A 66 -0.87 7.55 -11.82
CA CYS A 66 -0.19 6.42 -11.18
C CYS A 66 1.34 6.47 -11.24
N VAL A 67 1.86 7.70 -11.19
CA VAL A 67 3.30 8.02 -11.14
C VAL A 67 3.63 8.74 -9.84
N LEU A 68 4.84 8.51 -9.33
CA LEU A 68 5.34 9.24 -8.18
C LEU A 68 5.50 10.72 -8.54
N LYS A 69 5.26 11.60 -7.56
CA LYS A 69 5.60 13.02 -7.70
C LYS A 69 7.12 13.15 -7.85
N ALA A 70 7.58 14.18 -8.55
CA ALA A 70 9.02 14.40 -8.79
C ALA A 70 9.90 14.43 -7.52
N ARG A 71 9.32 14.80 -6.37
CA ARG A 71 10.00 14.83 -5.06
C ARG A 71 9.96 13.50 -4.29
N ALA A 72 9.17 12.54 -4.75
CA ALA A 72 8.93 11.28 -4.06
C ALA A 72 9.91 10.21 -4.57
N GLN A 73 10.56 9.53 -3.63
CA GLN A 73 11.43 8.39 -3.88
C GLN A 73 10.69 7.06 -3.70
N CYS A 74 9.60 7.07 -2.93
CA CYS A 74 8.81 5.90 -2.59
C CYS A 74 7.34 6.23 -2.39
N ASN A 75 6.49 5.20 -2.43
CA ASN A 75 5.08 5.30 -2.07
C ASN A 75 4.88 4.88 -0.60
N TYR A 76 4.53 5.85 0.25
CA TYR A 76 4.31 5.62 1.68
C TYR A 76 3.19 4.62 1.97
N LYS A 77 2.12 4.59 1.18
CA LYS A 77 0.98 3.69 1.44
C LYS A 77 1.25 2.25 1.04
N LYS A 78 2.13 2.02 0.08
CA LYS A 78 2.53 0.66 -0.32
C LYS A 78 3.72 0.14 0.50
N ASN A 79 4.62 1.01 0.94
CA ASN A 79 5.76 0.64 1.75
C ASN A 79 5.87 1.52 3.01
N PRO A 80 4.88 1.49 3.92
CA PRO A 80 4.90 2.33 5.12
C PRO A 80 6.04 1.97 6.08
N GLU A 81 6.54 0.74 5.98
CA GLU A 81 7.60 0.23 6.83
C GLU A 81 8.97 0.84 6.47
N CYS A 82 9.22 1.12 5.19
CA CYS A 82 10.49 1.69 4.71
C CYS A 82 10.39 3.03 3.97
N CYS A 83 9.20 3.59 3.82
CA CYS A 83 8.99 4.92 3.28
C CYS A 83 8.50 5.84 4.40
N LEU A 84 8.97 7.09 4.42
CA LEU A 84 8.47 8.12 5.30
C LEU A 84 7.22 8.77 4.71
N PRO A 85 6.33 9.37 5.53
CA PRO A 85 5.21 10.18 5.04
C PRO A 85 5.64 11.34 4.13
N SER A 86 6.91 11.77 4.22
CA SER A 86 7.53 12.75 3.33
C SER A 86 7.86 12.22 1.93
N CYS A 87 7.59 10.93 1.66
CA CYS A 87 7.89 10.22 0.42
C CYS A 87 9.37 9.95 0.18
N LEU A 88 10.15 9.87 1.26
CA LEU A 88 11.58 9.57 1.24
C LEU A 88 11.83 8.20 1.87
N PHE A 89 12.84 7.47 1.41
CA PHE A 89 13.21 6.21 2.05
C PHE A 89 13.67 6.45 3.49
N LYS A 90 13.35 5.51 4.38
CA LYS A 90 14.01 5.41 5.68
C LYS A 90 15.47 4.98 5.46
N SER A 91 16.34 5.26 6.42
CA SER A 91 17.76 4.89 6.32
C SER A 91 17.96 3.39 6.18
N GLN A 92 19.03 3.00 5.50
CA GLN A 92 19.46 1.60 5.44
C GLN A 92 19.64 1.04 6.86
N GLY A 93 19.22 -0.21 7.08
CA GLY A 93 19.31 -0.86 8.39
C GLY A 93 18.22 -0.46 9.38
N THR A 94 17.22 0.32 8.96
CA THR A 94 16.01 0.54 9.78
C THR A 94 15.21 -0.76 9.84
N VAL A 95 14.89 -1.27 11.03
CA VAL A 95 14.00 -2.43 11.18
C VAL A 95 12.61 -2.08 10.63
N CYS A 96 12.12 -2.87 9.70
CA CYS A 96 10.81 -2.69 9.04
C CYS A 96 9.81 -3.80 9.36
N ARG A 97 10.30 -4.98 9.77
CA ARG A 97 9.49 -6.04 10.34
C ARG A 97 10.25 -6.68 11.49
N GLU A 98 9.65 -6.67 12.67
CA GLU A 98 10.21 -7.36 13.82
C GLU A 98 10.10 -8.88 13.63
N ALA A 99 11.02 -9.61 14.27
CA ALA A 99 10.95 -11.07 14.32
C ALA A 99 9.72 -11.54 15.11
N ASN A 100 8.94 -12.46 14.54
CA ASN A 100 7.84 -13.11 15.22
C ASN A 100 8.24 -14.50 15.75
N GLY A 101 9.00 -14.51 16.84
CA GLY A 101 9.49 -15.72 17.50
C GLY A 101 10.90 -16.13 17.08
N GLU A 102 11.39 -17.24 17.63
CA GLU A 102 12.80 -17.66 17.47
C GLU A 102 13.17 -18.17 16.07
N CYS A 103 12.17 -18.54 15.26
CA CYS A 103 12.36 -19.07 13.91
C CYS A 103 12.23 -18.01 12.81
N ASP A 104 12.00 -16.75 13.16
CA ASP A 104 11.77 -15.66 12.22
C ASP A 104 12.85 -14.59 12.40
N LEU A 105 13.39 -14.08 11.30
CA LEU A 105 14.43 -13.06 11.31
C LEU A 105 13.81 -11.69 11.08
N PRO A 106 14.32 -10.63 11.74
CA PRO A 106 13.86 -9.28 11.46
C PRO A 106 14.25 -8.85 10.04
N GLU A 107 13.43 -8.03 9.43
CA GLU A 107 13.69 -7.42 8.12
C GLU A 107 14.10 -5.96 8.28
N TYR A 108 14.95 -5.50 7.36
CA TYR A 108 15.54 -4.18 7.39
C TYR A 108 15.37 -3.45 6.06
N CYS A 109 15.14 -2.15 6.12
CA CYS A 109 15.13 -1.29 4.95
C CYS A 109 16.50 -1.22 4.30
N GLU A 110 16.55 -1.29 2.96
CA GLU A 110 17.80 -1.16 2.20
C GLU A 110 18.23 0.31 2.02
N GLY A 111 17.32 1.26 2.19
CA GLY A 111 17.61 2.69 2.24
C GLY A 111 17.60 3.44 0.91
N ASP A 112 17.84 2.74 -0.21
CA ASP A 112 17.94 3.37 -1.54
C ASP A 112 17.23 2.58 -2.66
N LYS A 113 16.61 1.44 -2.35
CA LYS A 113 15.90 0.62 -3.34
C LYS A 113 14.42 0.48 -3.01
N ALA A 114 13.59 0.94 -3.94
CA ALA A 114 12.33 0.28 -4.22
C ALA A 114 12.71 -1.08 -4.84
N THR A 115 12.80 -2.14 -4.04
CA THR A 115 13.05 -3.47 -4.59
C THR A 115 11.83 -3.93 -5.40
N VAL A 116 12.17 -4.53 -6.55
CA VAL A 116 11.33 -4.95 -7.69
C VAL A 116 10.25 -5.96 -7.29
#